data_AF-A0A381TCZ1-F1
#
_entry.id   AF-A0A381TCZ1-F1
#
_cell.length_a   1.000
_cell.length_b   1.000
_cell.length_c   1.000
_cell.angle_alpha   90.00
_cell.angle_beta   90.00
_cell.angle_gamma   90.00
#
_symmetry.space_group_name_H-M   'P 1'
#
loop_
_entity.id
_entity.type
_entity.pdbx_description
1 polymer ?
#
loop_
_entity_poly.entity_id
_entity_poly.type
_entity_poly.pdbx_seq_one_letter_code
_entity_poly.pdbx_strand_id
1 'polypeptide(L)'
;GSACGPDPVDDPSRATTCTELVEAGRAVAERVLAELGERTIADLEAVDSQAPFAPVEEIMRTDEFEARARALGCRARALELQGCRVYQGLSREARGDLARQYLAPYFEACG
;
A
#
# COMPACT_ATOMS: atom_id res chain seq x y z
N GLY A 1 20.92 -10.26 -17.95
CA GLY A 1 19.61 -10.07 -18.58
C GLY A 1 19.05 -8.77 -18.06
N SER A 2 18.75 -7.83 -18.95
CA SER A 2 18.36 -6.46 -18.63
C SER A 2 17.03 -6.39 -17.88
N ALA A 3 17.03 -5.84 -16.67
CA ALA A 3 15.82 -5.31 -16.04
C ALA A 3 15.57 -3.93 -16.65
N CYS A 4 14.82 -3.89 -17.76
CA CYS A 4 14.31 -2.64 -18.33
C CYS A 4 12.98 -2.31 -17.67
N GLY A 5 13.04 -1.51 -16.61
CA GLY A 5 11.92 -0.76 -16.05
C GLY A 5 12.52 0.39 -15.24
N PRO A 6 11.87 1.57 -15.17
CA PRO A 6 12.26 2.54 -14.15
C PRO A 6 12.26 1.84 -12.79
N ASP A 7 13.21 2.15 -11.92
CA ASP A 7 13.18 1.65 -10.54
C ASP A 7 11.77 1.92 -9.98
N PRO A 8 11.08 0.90 -9.41
CA PRO A 8 9.75 1.09 -8.88
C PRO A 8 9.82 2.24 -7.89
N VAL A 9 9.00 3.28 -8.11
CA VAL A 9 8.89 4.38 -7.14
C VAL A 9 8.29 3.74 -5.90
N ASP A 10 9.09 3.54 -4.88
CA ASP A 10 8.71 2.96 -3.58
C ASP A 10 8.38 4.05 -2.54
N ASP A 11 8.74 5.29 -2.86
CA ASP A 11 8.49 6.49 -2.08
C ASP A 11 7.39 7.36 -2.73
N PRO A 12 6.20 7.45 -2.13
CA PRO A 12 5.10 8.26 -2.64
C PRO A 12 5.49 9.72 -2.89
N SER A 13 6.44 10.27 -2.11
CA SER A 13 6.86 11.66 -2.24
C SER A 13 7.65 11.94 -3.52
N ARG A 14 8.26 10.92 -4.12
CA ARG A 14 9.09 11.03 -5.33
C ARG A 14 8.30 10.88 -6.63
N ALA A 15 7.07 10.36 -6.57
CA ALA A 15 6.23 10.16 -7.74
C ALA A 15 6.01 11.46 -8.52
N THR A 16 6.26 11.48 -9.82
CA THR A 16 6.09 12.65 -10.70
C THR A 16 4.77 12.61 -11.46
N THR A 17 4.11 11.46 -11.51
CA THR A 17 2.82 11.24 -12.16
C THR A 17 1.84 10.52 -11.22
N CYS A 18 0.54 10.61 -11.52
CA CYS A 18 -0.47 9.85 -10.76
C CYS A 18 -0.27 8.33 -10.90
N THR A 19 0.23 7.86 -12.03
CA THR A 19 0.55 6.43 -12.24
C THR A 19 1.70 6.00 -11.32
N GLU A 20 2.80 6.75 -11.30
CA GLU A 20 3.93 6.48 -10.40
C GLU A 20 3.51 6.54 -8.93
N LEU A 21 2.57 7.41 -8.59
CA LEU A 21 2.03 7.48 -7.23
C LEU A 21 1.25 6.21 -6.85
N VAL A 22 0.44 5.68 -7.77
CA VAL A 22 -0.29 4.41 -7.55
C VAL A 22 0.68 3.22 -7.45
N GLU A 23 1.73 3.20 -8.26
CA GLU A 23 2.81 2.20 -8.17
C GLU A 23 3.55 2.27 -6.82
N ALA A 24 3.81 3.48 -6.31
CA ALA A 24 4.35 3.67 -4.97
C ALA A 24 3.40 3.19 -3.87
N GLY A 25 2.11 3.46 -4.01
CA GLY A 25 1.10 2.91 -3.11
C GLY A 25 1.10 1.37 -3.11
N ARG A 26 1.29 0.73 -4.27
CA ARG A 26 1.43 -0.72 -4.35
C ARG A 26 2.67 -1.22 -3.61
N ALA A 27 3.83 -0.59 -3.83
CA ALA A 27 5.07 -0.97 -3.15
C ALA A 27 4.93 -0.84 -1.62
N VAL A 28 4.26 0.22 -1.15
CA VAL A 28 3.89 0.38 0.26
C VAL A 28 2.98 -0.76 0.73
N ALA A 29 1.94 -1.11 -0.04
CA ALA A 29 1.05 -2.22 0.29
C ALA A 29 1.80 -3.55 0.39
N GLU A 30 2.72 -3.87 -0.54
CA GLU A 30 3.56 -5.07 -0.48
C GLU A 30 4.41 -5.11 0.80
N ARG A 31 4.96 -3.97 1.23
CA ARG A 31 5.72 -3.88 2.49
C ARG A 31 4.82 -4.07 3.72
N VAL A 32 3.61 -3.51 3.72
CA VAL A 32 2.63 -3.75 4.79
C VAL A 32 2.26 -5.23 4.86
N LEU A 33 2.04 -5.89 3.71
CA LEU A 33 1.76 -7.32 3.67
C LEU A 33 2.92 -8.16 4.21
N ALA A 34 4.16 -7.75 3.93
CA ALA A 34 5.35 -8.40 4.48
C ALA A 34 5.47 -8.22 6.00
N GLU A 35 5.15 -7.02 6.53
CA GLU A 35 5.17 -6.72 7.97
C GLU A 35 4.08 -7.46 8.74
N LEU A 36 2.87 -7.49 8.18
CA LEU A 36 1.75 -8.24 8.75
C LEU A 36 2.03 -9.75 8.67
N GLY A 37 2.49 -10.24 7.51
CA GLY A 37 2.72 -11.66 7.30
C GLY A 37 1.55 -12.50 7.80
N GLU A 38 1.81 -13.60 8.49
CA GLU A 38 0.77 -14.44 9.12
C GLU A 38 0.40 -13.99 10.55
N ARG A 39 0.86 -12.81 10.99
CA ARG A 39 0.62 -12.32 12.36
C ARG A 39 -0.86 -12.06 12.60
N THR A 40 -1.28 -12.38 13.81
CA THR A 40 -2.57 -12.03 14.36
C THR A 40 -2.49 -10.71 15.13
N ILE A 41 -3.64 -10.16 15.51
CA ILE A 41 -3.67 -8.97 16.36
C ILE A 41 -2.97 -9.21 17.70
N ALA A 42 -3.09 -10.40 18.27
CA ALA A 42 -2.43 -10.76 19.53
C ALA A 42 -0.89 -10.77 19.39
N ASP A 43 -0.37 -11.16 18.22
CA ASP A 43 1.07 -11.12 17.95
C ASP A 43 1.59 -9.68 17.88
N LEU A 44 0.79 -8.74 17.38
CA LEU A 44 1.11 -7.31 17.35
C LEU A 44 1.01 -6.68 18.74
N GLU A 45 -0.06 -6.97 19.48
CA GLU A 45 -0.27 -6.47 20.86
C GLU A 45 0.79 -6.99 21.84
N ALA A 46 1.35 -8.18 21.58
CA ALA A 46 2.47 -8.71 22.36
C ALA A 46 3.77 -7.91 22.18
N VAL A 47 3.92 -7.20 21.04
CA VAL A 47 5.04 -6.28 20.80
C VAL A 47 4.75 -4.92 21.42
N ASP A 48 3.59 -4.34 21.08
CA ASP A 48 3.10 -3.08 21.66
C ASP A 48 1.57 -3.11 21.77
N SER A 49 1.07 -3.22 22.99
CA SER A 49 -0.37 -3.23 23.26
C SER A 49 -1.03 -1.85 23.20
N GLN A 50 -0.26 -0.77 23.28
CA GLN A 50 -0.79 0.60 23.17
C GLN A 50 -0.88 1.05 21.72
N ALA A 51 0.03 0.57 20.86
CA ALA A 51 0.07 0.92 19.44
C ALA A 51 0.46 -0.28 18.54
N PRO A 52 -0.37 -1.34 18.48
CA PRO A 52 -0.02 -2.58 17.77
C PRO A 52 0.20 -2.39 16.26
N PHE A 53 -0.36 -1.32 15.68
CA PHE A 53 -0.24 -1.00 14.25
C PHE A 53 0.77 0.09 13.94
N ALA A 54 1.47 0.68 14.92
CA ALA A 54 2.44 1.75 14.66
C ALA A 54 3.48 1.41 13.56
N PRO A 55 4.05 0.19 13.49
CA PRO A 55 4.96 -0.18 12.39
C PRO A 55 4.28 -0.16 11.02
N VAL A 56 3.01 -0.57 10.94
CA VAL A 56 2.23 -0.56 9.70
C VAL A 56 1.91 0.87 9.29
N GLU A 57 1.49 1.71 10.24
CA GLU A 57 1.22 3.13 10.02
C GLU A 57 2.46 3.89 9.51
N GLU A 58 3.63 3.60 10.06
CA GLU A 58 4.92 4.16 9.61
C GLU A 58 5.25 3.76 8.17
N ILE A 59 4.95 2.51 7.78
CA ILE A 59 5.15 2.04 6.39
C ILE A 59 4.13 2.69 5.45
N MET A 60 2.88 2.84 5.87
CA MET A 60 1.77 3.32 5.02
C MET A 60 1.99 4.73 4.51
N ARG A 61 2.63 5.62 5.29
CA ARG A 61 2.98 6.99 4.87
C ARG A 61 1.81 7.71 4.18
N THR A 62 0.62 7.56 4.76
CA THR A 62 -0.64 8.00 4.15
C THR A 62 -0.64 9.50 3.89
N ASP A 63 -0.11 10.28 4.83
CA ASP A 63 -0.01 11.74 4.70
C ASP A 63 0.83 12.16 3.49
N GLU A 64 1.96 11.49 3.24
CA GLU A 64 2.81 11.81 2.09
C GLU A 64 2.17 11.39 0.77
N PHE A 65 1.49 10.24 0.73
CA PHE A 65 0.75 9.82 -0.45
C PHE A 65 -0.33 10.85 -0.80
N GLU A 66 -1.14 11.25 0.19
CA GLU A 66 -2.21 12.23 -0.02
C GLU A 66 -1.68 13.61 -0.40
N ALA A 67 -0.62 14.08 0.28
CA ALA A 67 0.01 15.35 -0.03
C ALA A 67 0.53 15.36 -1.47
N ARG A 68 1.12 14.25 -1.92
CA ARG A 68 1.60 14.12 -3.30
C ARG A 68 0.45 14.03 -4.30
N ALA A 69 -0.60 13.26 -4.01
CA ALA A 69 -1.80 13.18 -4.85
C ALA A 69 -2.39 14.58 -5.10
N ARG A 70 -2.49 15.39 -4.05
CA ARG A 70 -2.95 16.79 -4.14
C ARG A 70 -2.00 17.64 -4.98
N ALA A 71 -0.70 17.57 -4.74
CA ALA A 71 0.30 18.35 -5.47
C ALA A 71 0.32 18.03 -6.99
N LEU A 72 0.09 16.77 -7.35
CA LEU A 72 0.01 16.32 -8.74
C LEU A 72 -1.37 16.52 -9.38
N GLY A 73 -2.38 16.95 -8.61
CA GLY A 73 -3.75 17.11 -9.10
C GLY A 73 -4.46 15.80 -9.42
N CYS A 74 -4.04 14.70 -8.79
CA CYS A 74 -4.64 13.38 -8.98
C CYS A 74 -6.04 13.34 -8.38
N ARG A 75 -7.04 12.92 -9.16
CA ARG A 75 -8.42 12.74 -8.66
C ARG A 75 -8.53 11.39 -7.95
N ALA A 76 -9.16 11.35 -6.79
CA ALA A 76 -9.38 10.13 -6.01
C ALA A 76 -9.91 8.97 -6.87
N ARG A 77 -10.99 9.21 -7.63
CA ARG A 77 -11.58 8.18 -8.50
C ARG A 77 -10.62 7.66 -9.59
N ALA A 78 -9.72 8.50 -10.10
CA ALA A 78 -8.74 8.08 -11.09
C ALA A 78 -7.64 7.20 -10.45
N LEU A 79 -7.21 7.53 -9.23
CA LEU A 79 -6.27 6.73 -8.46
C LEU A 79 -6.85 5.36 -8.11
N GLU A 80 -8.12 5.30 -7.67
CA GLU A 80 -8.82 4.03 -7.38
C GLU A 80 -8.84 3.12 -8.62
N LEU A 81 -9.30 3.63 -9.77
CA LEU A 81 -9.40 2.85 -11.02
C LEU A 81 -8.05 2.39 -11.55
N GLN A 82 -6.99 3.18 -11.34
CA GLN A 82 -5.61 2.76 -11.64
C GLN A 82 -5.15 1.70 -10.65
N GLY A 83 -5.44 1.89 -9.37
CA GLY A 83 -5.16 0.95 -8.28
C GLY A 83 -5.71 -0.44 -8.58
N CYS A 84 -6.93 -0.54 -9.11
CA CYS A 84 -7.52 -1.83 -9.49
C CYS A 84 -6.68 -2.68 -10.43
N ARG A 85 -5.96 -2.04 -11.36
CA ARG A 85 -5.04 -2.74 -12.27
C ARG A 85 -3.70 -2.99 -11.63
N VAL A 86 -3.16 -2.00 -10.94
CA VAL A 86 -1.82 -2.08 -10.35
C VAL A 86 -1.78 -3.07 -9.19
N TYR A 87 -2.83 -3.16 -8.38
CA TYR A 87 -2.92 -3.98 -7.17
C TYR A 87 -3.39 -5.41 -7.48
N GLN A 88 -3.59 -5.72 -8.76
CA GLN A 88 -3.93 -7.05 -9.22
C GLN A 88 -2.84 -8.04 -8.77
N GLY A 89 -3.26 -9.09 -8.05
CA GLY A 89 -2.36 -10.14 -7.56
C GLY A 89 -1.97 -10.00 -6.08
N LEU A 90 -2.11 -8.81 -5.46
CA LEU A 90 -1.78 -8.62 -4.04
C LEU A 90 -2.60 -9.50 -3.10
N SER A 91 -3.81 -9.91 -3.50
CA SER A 91 -4.63 -10.85 -2.74
C SER A 91 -3.97 -12.21 -2.53
N ARG A 92 -3.03 -12.60 -3.40
CA ARG A 92 -2.24 -13.83 -3.24
C ARG A 92 -1.09 -13.66 -2.25
N GLU A 93 -0.69 -12.42 -1.99
CA GLU A 93 0.39 -12.04 -1.08
C GLU A 93 -0.11 -11.83 0.35
N ALA A 94 -1.41 -11.54 0.52
CA ALA A 94 -2.08 -11.46 1.82
C ALA A 94 -2.20 -12.83 2.49
N ARG A 95 -1.14 -13.22 3.20
CA ARG A 95 -1.12 -14.35 4.12
C ARG A 95 -1.72 -13.88 5.45
N GLY A 96 -2.60 -14.66 6.08
CA GLY A 96 -3.23 -14.27 7.35
C GLY A 96 -4.40 -13.28 7.23
N ASP A 97 -5.15 -13.15 8.33
CA ASP A 97 -6.43 -12.41 8.34
C ASP A 97 -6.24 -10.90 8.39
N LEU A 98 -5.21 -10.40 9.08
CA LEU A 98 -4.91 -8.97 9.11
C LEU A 98 -4.50 -8.44 7.73
N ALA A 99 -3.65 -9.16 7.01
CA ALA A 99 -3.23 -8.80 5.66
C ALA A 99 -4.41 -8.73 4.68
N ARG A 100 -5.37 -9.67 4.80
CA ARG A 100 -6.60 -9.67 3.99
C ARG A 100 -7.52 -8.51 4.35
N GLN A 101 -7.67 -8.21 5.64
CA GLN A 101 -8.46 -7.05 6.10
C GLN A 101 -7.86 -5.74 5.62
N TYR A 102 -6.54 -5.60 5.67
CA TYR A 102 -5.83 -4.44 5.13
C TYR A 102 -6.12 -4.22 3.64
N LEU A 103 -6.17 -5.29 2.83
CA LEU A 103 -6.46 -5.16 1.39
C LEU A 103 -7.94 -5.01 1.04
N ALA A 104 -8.87 -5.29 1.96
CA ALA A 104 -10.30 -5.35 1.65
C ALA A 104 -10.83 -4.05 0.99
N PRO A 105 -10.54 -2.84 1.51
CA PRO A 105 -11.01 -1.59 0.90
C PRO A 105 -10.51 -1.38 -0.53
N TYR A 106 -9.29 -1.85 -0.84
CA TYR A 106 -8.73 -1.72 -2.19
C TYR A 106 -9.51 -2.54 -3.21
N PHE A 107 -9.97 -3.73 -2.84
CA PHE A 107 -10.73 -4.59 -3.77
C PHE A 107 -12.21 -4.19 -3.85
N GLU A 108 -12.79 -3.66 -2.77
CA GLU A 108 -14.16 -3.10 -2.80
C GLU A 108 -14.27 -1.92 -3.79
N ALA A 109 -13.24 -1.07 -3.88
CA ALA A 109 -13.21 0.04 -4.83
C ALA A 109 -13.18 -0.40 -6.32
N CYS A 110 -12.89 -1.68 -6.56
CA CYS A 110 -12.74 -2.28 -7.89
C CYS A 110 -13.93 -3.12 -8.36
N GLY A 111 -14.91 -3.33 -7.50
CA GLY A 111 -16.22 -3.93 -7.82
C GLY A 111 -17.23 -2.90 -8.30
#